data_AF-A0A932DAX3-F1
#
_entry.id   AF-A0A932DAX3-F1
#
_cell.length_a   1.000
_cell.length_b   1.000
_cell.length_c   1.000
_cell.angle_alpha   90.00
_cell.angle_beta   90.00
_cell.angle_gamma   90.00
#
_symmetry.space_group_name_H-M   'P 1'
#
loop_
_entity.id
_entity.type
_entity.pdbx_description
1 polymer ?
#
loop_
_entity_poly.entity_id
_entity_poly.type
_entity_poly.pdbx_seq_one_letter_code
_entity_poly.pdbx_strand_id
1 'polypeptide(L)'
;MSTETKVKQLVKDVLPKGKTFQLRWQPVGFGRYRVLRVVTPAWRSLSRFQRILRLQSAITGGLSAKERANILRVSVLTADEYKKLHPTLLPHRLHCARIRRVANGK
;
A
#
# COMPACT_ATOMS: atom_id res chain seq x y z
N MET A 1 6.87 -1.76 -20.76
CA MET A 1 7.19 -1.45 -19.35
C MET A 1 5.99 -1.74 -18.47
N SER A 2 6.18 -2.44 -17.35
CA SER A 2 5.09 -2.75 -16.41
C SER A 2 4.60 -1.51 -15.67
N THR A 3 3.30 -1.45 -15.36
CA THR A 3 2.67 -0.36 -14.60
C THR A 3 3.39 -0.11 -13.27
N GLU A 4 3.84 -1.18 -12.60
CA GLU A 4 4.66 -1.13 -11.40
C GLU A 4 5.92 -0.26 -11.54
N THR A 5 6.67 -0.46 -12.62
CA THR A 5 7.92 0.27 -12.89
C THR A 5 7.64 1.74 -13.14
N LYS A 6 6.59 2.06 -13.90
CA LYS A 6 6.17 3.46 -14.15
C LYS A 6 5.75 4.15 -12.85
N VAL A 7 4.92 3.50 -12.03
CA VAL A 7 4.50 4.07 -10.74
C VAL A 7 5.71 4.29 -9.85
N LYS A 8 6.65 3.34 -9.78
CA LYS A 8 7.88 3.49 -9.00
C LYS A 8 8.70 4.70 -9.46
N GLN A 9 8.81 4.91 -10.78
CA GLN A 9 9.51 6.07 -11.34
C GLN A 9 8.80 7.37 -10.96
N LEU A 10 7.48 7.47 -11.18
CA LEU A 10 6.68 8.64 -10.84
C LEU A 10 6.77 8.99 -9.35
N VAL A 11 6.71 7.97 -8.47
CA VAL A 11 6.87 8.18 -7.03
C VAL A 11 8.26 8.74 -6.71
N LYS A 12 9.31 8.23 -7.36
CA LYS A 12 10.68 8.70 -7.20
C LYS A 12 10.85 10.16 -7.63
N ASP A 13 10.22 10.57 -8.74
CA ASP A 13 10.29 11.93 -9.26
C ASP A 13 9.56 12.96 -8.37
N VAL A 14 8.47 12.55 -7.73
CA VAL A 14 7.68 13.44 -6.85
C VAL A 14 8.31 13.56 -5.46
N LEU A 15 9.01 12.52 -5.00
CA LEU A 15 9.60 12.51 -3.68
C LEU A 15 10.80 13.47 -3.58
N PRO A 16 10.98 14.11 -2.41
CA PRO A 16 12.18 14.90 -2.16
C PRO A 16 13.44 14.04 -2.30
N LYS A 17 14.48 14.58 -2.93
CA LYS A 17 15.77 13.90 -3.10
C LYS A 17 16.30 13.40 -1.75
N GLY A 18 16.81 12.17 -1.72
CA GLY A 18 17.36 11.55 -0.51
C GLY A 18 16.33 10.93 0.45
N LYS A 19 15.03 10.95 0.11
CA LYS A 19 14.02 10.23 0.90
C LYS A 19 13.76 8.84 0.34
N THR A 20 13.71 7.87 1.25
CA THR A 20 13.34 6.49 0.93
C THR A 20 11.84 6.35 0.83
N PHE A 21 11.40 5.37 0.03
CA PHE A 21 10.01 4.98 -0.04
C PHE A 21 9.90 3.48 -0.31
N GLN A 22 8.79 2.91 0.13
CA GLN A 22 8.39 1.56 -0.21
C GLN A 22 7.04 1.61 -0.93
N LEU A 23 6.95 0.85 -2.00
CA LEU A 23 5.74 0.72 -2.79
C LEU A 23 5.14 -0.66 -2.51
N ARG A 24 3.86 -0.69 -2.14
CA ARG A 24 3.12 -1.92 -1.83
C ARG A 24 1.84 -1.96 -2.63
N TRP A 25 1.67 -3.00 -3.42
CA TRP A 25 0.42 -3.33 -4.08
C TRP A 25 -0.35 -4.31 -3.23
N GLN A 26 -1.55 -3.93 -2.83
CA GLN A 26 -2.42 -4.80 -2.06
C GLN A 26 -3.66 -5.16 -2.90
N PRO A 27 -3.91 -6.45 -3.18
CA PRO A 27 -5.17 -6.85 -3.78
C PRO A 27 -6.31 -6.60 -2.80
N VAL A 28 -7.44 -6.13 -3.30
CA VAL A 28 -8.64 -5.88 -2.46
C VAL A 28 -9.63 -7.05 -2.45
N GLY A 29 -9.30 -8.15 -3.12
CA GLY A 29 -10.20 -9.30 -3.27
C GLY A 29 -11.34 -9.08 -4.27
N PHE A 30 -11.44 -7.88 -4.87
CA PHE A 30 -12.44 -7.54 -5.87
C PHE A 30 -11.78 -7.38 -7.25
N GLY A 31 -12.01 -8.34 -8.15
CA GLY A 31 -11.53 -8.31 -9.54
C GLY A 31 -10.03 -8.07 -9.69
N ARG A 32 -9.66 -7.25 -10.68
CA ARG A 32 -8.26 -6.89 -10.99
C ARG A 32 -7.75 -5.66 -10.22
N TYR A 33 -8.57 -5.14 -9.31
CA TYR A 33 -8.29 -3.89 -8.61
C TYR A 33 -7.26 -4.07 -7.51
N ARG A 34 -6.36 -3.10 -7.38
CA ARG A 34 -5.32 -3.08 -6.36
C ARG A 34 -5.26 -1.71 -5.68
N VAL A 35 -4.96 -1.71 -4.40
CA VAL A 35 -4.64 -0.50 -3.65
C VAL A 35 -3.14 -0.28 -3.71
N LEU A 36 -2.76 0.91 -4.17
CA LEU A 36 -1.38 1.36 -4.18
C LEU A 36 -1.09 2.05 -2.85
N ARG A 37 -0.21 1.47 -2.04
CA ARG A 37 0.27 2.08 -0.80
C ARG A 37 1.72 2.50 -0.98
N VAL A 38 1.98 3.79 -0.74
CA VAL A 38 3.32 4.35 -0.72
C VAL A 38 3.67 4.65 0.72
N VAL A 39 4.66 3.94 1.25
CA VAL A 39 5.17 4.13 2.60
C VAL A 39 6.41 5.00 2.52
N THR A 40 6.36 6.20 3.07
CA THR A 40 7.49 7.13 3.05
C THR A 40 7.47 8.04 4.30
N PRO A 41 8.64 8.36 4.89
CA PRO A 41 8.73 9.41 5.89
C PRO A 41 8.63 10.82 5.27
N ALA A 42 8.69 10.92 3.93
CA ALA A 42 8.48 12.18 3.25
C ALA A 42 7.09 12.74 3.56
N TRP A 43 7.00 14.07 3.69
CA TRP A 43 5.74 14.78 3.94
C TRP A 43 5.02 14.40 5.24
N ARG A 44 5.76 13.93 6.25
CA ARG A 44 5.21 13.71 7.61
C ARG A 44 4.53 14.97 8.17
N SER A 45 5.04 16.16 7.81
CA SER A 45 4.47 17.45 8.19
C SER A 45 3.18 17.82 7.45
N LEU A 46 2.88 17.17 6.32
CA LEU A 46 1.66 17.42 5.55
C LEU A 46 0.50 16.55 6.05
N SER A 47 -0.72 17.05 5.86
CA SER A 47 -1.91 16.24 6.12
C SER A 47 -2.00 15.06 5.15
N ARG A 48 -2.64 13.97 5.57
CA ARG A 48 -2.81 12.76 4.74
C ARG A 48 -3.43 13.09 3.38
N PHE A 49 -4.39 14.01 3.35
CA PHE A 49 -5.05 14.45 2.12
C PHE A 49 -4.08 15.15 1.16
N GLN A 50 -3.28 16.09 1.66
CA GLN A 50 -2.26 16.77 0.84
C GLN A 50 -1.22 15.80 0.27
N ARG A 51 -0.79 14.80 1.07
CA ARG A 51 0.13 13.76 0.61
C ARG A 51 -0.48 12.95 -0.54
N ILE A 52 -1.74 12.55 -0.41
CA ILE A 52 -2.46 11.80 -1.44
C ILE A 52 -2.63 12.65 -2.69
N LEU A 53 -3.07 13.90 -2.58
CA LEU A 53 -3.27 14.79 -3.73
C LEU A 53 -1.98 14.96 -4.56
N ARG A 54 -0.84 15.20 -3.90
CA ARG A 54 0.45 15.34 -4.59
C ARG A 54 0.79 14.10 -5.40
N LEU A 55 0.65 12.92 -4.79
CA LEU A 55 0.95 11.66 -5.47
C LEU A 55 -0.09 11.33 -6.56
N GLN A 56 -1.37 11.59 -6.28
CA GLN A 56 -2.46 11.35 -7.21
C GLN A 56 -2.34 12.24 -8.43
N SER A 57 -1.91 13.51 -8.28
CA SER A 57 -1.64 14.40 -9.41
C SER A 57 -0.56 13.83 -10.33
N ALA A 58 0.53 13.30 -9.77
CA ALA A 58 1.61 12.71 -10.57
C ALA A 58 1.22 11.40 -11.27
N ILE A 59 0.49 10.53 -10.57
CA ILE A 59 -0.12 9.31 -11.14
C ILE A 59 -1.10 9.69 -12.25
N THR A 60 -1.88 10.76 -12.04
CA THR A 60 -2.86 11.29 -13.00
C THR A 60 -2.22 12.06 -14.17
N GLY A 61 -0.94 12.38 -14.10
CA GLY A 61 -0.18 12.90 -15.24
C GLY A 61 0.56 11.79 -16.00
N GLY A 62 1.14 10.82 -15.29
CA GLY A 62 2.11 9.89 -15.86
C GLY A 62 1.59 8.50 -16.28
N LEU A 63 0.37 8.12 -15.90
CA LEU A 63 -0.20 6.79 -16.24
C LEU A 63 -1.31 6.90 -17.28
N SER A 64 -1.44 5.92 -18.16
CA SER A 64 -2.59 5.85 -19.08
C SER A 64 -3.87 5.46 -18.33
N ALA A 65 -5.04 5.77 -18.92
CA ALA A 65 -6.35 5.43 -18.34
C ALA A 65 -6.50 3.93 -18.04
N LYS A 66 -5.98 3.06 -18.93
CA LYS A 66 -5.97 1.60 -18.73
C LYS A 66 -5.15 1.17 -17.51
N GLU A 67 -4.03 1.85 -17.25
CA GLU A 67 -3.15 1.55 -16.12
C GLU A 67 -3.79 2.00 -14.80
N ARG A 68 -4.43 3.17 -14.81
CA ARG A 68 -5.18 3.70 -13.66
C ARG A 68 -6.40 2.87 -13.30
N ALA A 69 -7.07 2.27 -14.28
CA ALA A 69 -8.25 1.45 -14.06
C ALA A 69 -7.98 0.24 -13.13
N ASN A 70 -6.72 -0.20 -13.02
CA ASN A 70 -6.32 -1.27 -12.10
C ASN A 70 -6.00 -0.76 -10.68
N ILE A 71 -5.91 0.56 -10.48
CA ILE A 71 -5.62 1.21 -9.21
C ILE A 71 -6.94 1.71 -8.61
N LEU A 72 -7.44 1.02 -7.59
CA LEU A 72 -8.68 1.43 -6.91
C LEU A 72 -8.46 2.67 -6.05
N ARG A 73 -7.35 2.69 -5.32
CA ARG A 73 -7.05 3.75 -4.35
C ARG A 73 -5.55 3.90 -4.17
N VAL A 74 -5.13 5.15 -3.98
CA VAL A 74 -3.78 5.52 -3.59
C VAL A 74 -3.78 5.93 -2.13
N SER A 75 -2.78 5.49 -1.37
CA SER A 75 -2.58 5.92 0.02
C SER A 75 -1.11 6.17 0.29
N VAL A 76 -0.83 7.32 0.90
CA VAL A 76 0.51 7.69 1.34
C VAL A 76 0.54 7.61 2.86
N LEU A 77 1.46 6.80 3.39
CA LEU A 77 1.55 6.48 4.81
C LEU A 77 2.98 6.63 5.30
N THR A 78 3.16 7.01 6.56
CA THR A 78 4.45 6.83 7.25
C THR A 78 4.63 5.38 7.66
N ALA A 79 5.85 5.00 8.07
CA ALA A 79 6.11 3.66 8.59
C ALA A 79 5.22 3.34 9.80
N ASP A 80 5.02 4.30 10.70
CA ASP A 80 4.16 4.13 11.89
C ASP A 80 2.69 4.00 11.54
N GLU A 81 2.18 4.83 10.62
CA GLU A 81 0.81 4.71 10.11
C GLU A 81 0.59 3.37 9.41
N TYR A 82 1.57 2.92 8.63
CA TYR A 82 1.52 1.62 7.97
C TYR A 82 1.52 0.47 8.99
N LYS A 83 2.36 0.53 10.03
CA LYS A 83 2.39 -0.47 11.11
C LYS A 83 1.08 -0.55 11.88
N LYS A 84 0.40 0.59 12.13
CA LYS A 84 -0.90 0.62 12.80
C LYS A 84 -2.03 0.06 11.93
N LEU A 85 -1.94 0.22 10.61
CA LEU A 85 -2.90 -0.32 9.65
C LEU A 85 -2.64 -1.79 9.28
N HIS A 86 -1.40 -2.24 9.34
CA HIS A 86 -1.02 -3.60 8.97
C HIS A 86 -1.76 -4.72 9.76
N PRO A 87 -1.95 -4.64 11.09
CA PRO A 87 -2.64 -5.70 11.84
C PRO A 87 -4.13 -5.84 11.49
N THR A 88 -4.79 -4.79 10.96
CA THR A 88 -6.19 -4.87 10.50
C THR A 88 -6.33 -5.33 9.05
N LEU A 89 -5.22 -5.46 8.32
CA LEU A 89 -5.18 -5.80 6.90
C LEU A 89 -4.65 -7.20 6.62
N LEU A 90 -4.11 -7.89 7.63
CA LEU A 90 -3.84 -9.31 7.53
C LEU A 90 -5.20 -10.01 7.38
N PRO A 91 -5.40 -10.85 6.34
CA PRO A 91 -6.54 -11.74 6.34
C PRO A 91 -6.46 -12.53 7.64
N HIS A 92 -7.59 -12.67 8.31
CA HIS A 92 -7.79 -13.39 9.56
C HIS A 92 -7.37 -14.87 9.37
N ARG A 93 -6.06 -15.15 9.30
CA ARG A 93 -5.45 -16.48 9.20
C ARG A 93 -4.64 -16.78 10.46
N LEU A 94 -5.22 -16.45 11.61
CA LEU A 94 -4.76 -16.94 12.92
C LEU A 94 -5.92 -17.54 13.72
N HIS A 95 -6.82 -18.25 13.03
CA HIS A 95 -7.77 -19.14 13.69
C HIS A 95 -7.62 -20.58 13.17
N CYS A 96 -6.39 -21.09 13.27
CA CYS A 96 -6.17 -22.51 13.49
C CYS A 96 -5.50 -22.63 14.85
N ALA A 97 -6.28 -22.38 15.91
CA ALA A 97 -5.92 -22.82 17.23
C ALA A 97 -5.82 -24.34 17.19
N ARG A 98 -4.59 -24.79 17.35
CA ARG A 98 -4.10 -26.16 17.50
C ARG A 98 -4.98 -26.97 18.47
N ILE A 99 -6.04 -27.64 17.98
CA ILE A 99 -6.68 -28.72 18.73
C ILE A 99 -5.78 -29.96 18.58
N ARG A 100 -4.82 -30.11 19.48
CA ARG A 100 -4.35 -31.44 19.88
C ARG A 100 -4.70 -31.61 21.35
N ARG A 101 -5.91 -32.12 21.59
CA ARG A 101 -6.27 -32.73 22.87
C ARG A 101 -5.27 -33.85 23.13
N VAL A 102 -4.42 -33.69 24.14
CA VAL A 102 -3.70 -34.80 24.75
C VAL A 102 -4.74 -35.56 25.55
N ALA A 103 -5.20 -36.70 25.03
CA ALA A 103 -5.97 -37.66 25.81
C ALA A 103 -4.95 -38.47 26.63
N ASN A 104 -4.87 -38.19 27.92
CA ASN A 104 -4.22 -39.07 28.89
C ASN A 104 -5.25 -39.35 29.98
N GLY A 105 -5.55 -40.63 30.23
CA GLY A 105 -6.36 -41.05 31.37
C GLY A 105 -7.37 -42.16 31.09
N LYS A 106 -6.92 -43.41 30.98
CA LYS A 106 -7.25 -44.47 31.94
C LYS A 106 -6.37 -45.70 31.70
#